data_AF-A0A5S9M245-F1
#
_entry.id   AF-A0A5S9M245-F1
#
_cell.length_a   1.000
_cell.length_b   1.000
_cell.length_c   1.000
_cell.angle_alpha   90.00
_cell.angle_beta   90.00
_cell.angle_gamma   90.00
#
_symmetry.space_group_name_H-M   'P 1'
#
loop_
_entity.id
_entity.type
_entity.pdbx_description
1 polymer ?
#
loop_
_entity_poly.entity_id
_entity_poly.type
_entity_poly.pdbx_seq_one_letter_code
_entity_poly.pdbx_strand_id
1 'polypeptide(L)' 'MGLMQEKQGSAKVTNVEFAGVIGNLPLAIIQVERNGMMYEVKQPIDPITSVLPGDELWVAYHDMTRQAAIVKYASI' A
#
# COMPACT_ATOMS: atom_id res chain seq x y z
N MET A 1 -4.70 -20.37 -17.46
CA MET A 1 -4.27 -19.00 -17.15
C MET A 1 -3.98 -18.96 -15.65
N GLY A 2 -2.75 -19.34 -15.27
CA GLY A 2 -2.38 -19.44 -13.86
C GLY A 2 -2.40 -18.06 -13.23
N LEU A 3 -3.33 -17.84 -12.31
CA LEU A 3 -3.36 -16.66 -11.46
C LEU A 3 -1.99 -16.58 -10.77
N MET A 4 -1.18 -15.59 -11.12
CA MET A 4 -0.05 -15.22 -10.27
C MET A 4 -0.67 -14.84 -8.93
N GLN A 5 -0.62 -15.75 -7.95
CA GLN A 5 -1.18 -15.50 -6.63
C GLN A 5 -0.37 -14.37 -6.02
N GLU A 6 -1.00 -13.21 -5.89
CA GLU A 6 -0.43 -12.13 -5.10
C GLU A 6 -0.18 -12.65 -3.68
N LYS A 7 1.06 -12.50 -3.22
CA LYS A 7 1.42 -12.87 -1.86
C LYS A 7 0.82 -11.81 -0.94
N GLN A 8 0.45 -12.19 0.28
CA GLN A 8 -0.09 -11.24 1.25
C GLN A 8 0.71 -11.25 2.55
N GLY A 9 0.71 -10.12 3.26
CA GLY A 9 1.31 -10.02 4.58
C GLY A 9 1.39 -8.60 5.10
N SER A 10 1.86 -8.46 6.33
CA SER A 10 2.09 -7.15 6.96
C SER A 10 3.28 -6.41 6.35
N ALA A 11 3.16 -5.10 6.18
CA ALA A 11 4.23 -4.26 5.70
C ALA A 11 4.18 -2.93 6.46
N LYS A 12 5.35 -2.40 6.79
CA LYS A 12 5.49 -1.14 7.52
C LYS A 12 5.52 0.02 6.54
N VAL A 13 4.70 1.03 6.76
CA VAL A 13 4.72 2.26 5.98
C VAL A 13 5.98 3.04 6.32
N THR A 14 6.71 3.43 5.28
CA THR A 14 7.96 4.20 5.39
C THR A 14 7.81 5.61 4.84
N ASN A 15 6.95 5.80 3.84
CA ASN A 15 6.67 7.11 3.25
C ASN A 15 5.25 7.14 2.68
N VAL A 16 4.62 8.33 2.71
CA VAL A 16 3.29 8.58 2.16
C VAL A 16 3.35 9.90 1.39
N GLU A 17 3.02 9.85 0.11
CA GLU A 17 3.02 11.00 -0.77
C GLU A 17 1.65 11.18 -1.42
N PHE A 18 1.18 12.43 -1.43
CA PHE A 18 -0.01 12.80 -2.19
C PHE A 18 0.33 13.00 -3.66
N ALA A 19 -0.30 12.23 -4.54
CA ALA A 19 -0.03 12.23 -5.97
C ALA A 19 -1.15 12.88 -6.81
N GLY A 20 -2.19 13.42 -6.18
CA GLY A 20 -3.29 14.10 -6.84
C GLY A 20 -4.67 13.60 -6.40
N VAL A 21 -5.68 13.80 -7.24
CA VAL A 21 -7.06 13.38 -6.97
C VAL A 21 -7.56 12.56 -8.16
N ILE A 22 -8.12 11.37 -7.90
CA ILE A 22 -8.85 10.58 -8.90
C ILE A 22 -10.33 10.65 -8.55
N GLY A 23 -11.12 11.32 -9.41
CA GLY A 23 -12.51 11.63 -9.11
C GLY A 23 -12.59 12.60 -7.93
N ASN A 24 -13.11 12.11 -6.80
CA ASN A 24 -13.20 12.88 -5.54
C ASN A 24 -12.30 12.32 -4.42
N LEU A 25 -11.44 11.34 -4.74
CA LEU A 25 -10.59 10.67 -3.75
C LEU A 25 -9.13 11.08 -3.93
N PRO A 26 -8.39 11.37 -2.84
CA PRO A 26 -6.96 11.61 -2.90
C PRO A 26 -6.23 10.34 -3.35
N LEU A 27 -5.39 10.47 -4.38
CA LEU A 27 -4.47 9.43 -4.81
C LEU A 27 -3.20 9.52 -3.96
N ALA A 28 -2.85 8.43 -3.30
CA ALA A 28 -1.61 8.34 -2.56
C ALA A 28 -0.63 7.37 -3.25
N ILE A 29 0.65 7.71 -3.14
CA ILE A 29 1.77 6.79 -3.38
C ILE A 29 2.38 6.50 -2.01
N ILE A 30 2.32 5.24 -1.59
CA ILE A 30 2.77 4.80 -0.27
C ILE A 30 3.91 3.80 -0.47
N GLN A 31 5.03 4.05 0.20
CA GLN A 31 6.15 3.11 0.22
C GLN A 31 6.05 2.25 1.48
N VAL A 32 6.03 0.93 1.30
CA VAL A 32 5.97 -0.03 2.40
C VAL A 32 7.18 -0.95 2.40
N GLU A 33 7.70 -1.26 3.57
CA GLU A 33 8.80 -2.19 3.78
C GLU A 33 8.27 -3.50 4.35
N ARG A 34 8.69 -4.62 3.75
CA ARG A 34 8.42 -5.96 4.24
C ARG A 34 9.66 -6.82 4.07
N ASN A 35 10.15 -7.39 5.17
CA ASN A 35 11.31 -8.29 5.19
C ASN A 35 12.54 -7.69 4.49
N GLY A 36 12.80 -6.40 4.69
CA GLY A 36 13.91 -5.66 4.07
C GLY A 36 13.71 -5.32 2.59
N MET A 37 12.52 -5.55 2.04
CA MET A 37 12.17 -5.21 0.65
C MET A 37 11.12 -4.11 0.60
N MET A 38 11.33 -3.15 -0.30
CA MET A 38 10.41 -2.04 -0.53
C MET A 38 9.38 -2.38 -1.61
N TYR A 39 8.15 -1.95 -1.38
CA TYR A 39 7.05 -2.04 -2.34
C TYR A 39 6.33 -0.71 -2.44
N GLU A 40 5.87 -0.40 -3.65
CA GLU A 40 5.06 0.78 -3.93
C GLU A 40 3.57 0.38 -3.96
N VAL A 41 2.77 1.08 -3.17
CA VAL A 41 1.33 1.09 -3.25
C VAL A 41 0.89 2.38 -3.92
N LYS A 42 0.14 2.28 -5.02
CA LYS A 42 -0.43 3.44 -5.71
C LYS A 42 -1.93 3.24 -5.89
N GLN A 43 -2.71 3.83 -4.97
CA GLN A 43 -4.17 3.70 -5.00
C GLN A 43 -4.86 4.91 -4.36
N PRO A 44 -6.13 5.17 -4.70
CA PRO A 44 -6.96 6.11 -3.96
C PRO A 44 -7.07 5.66 -2.50
N ILE A 45 -6.96 6.62 -1.57
CA ILE A 45 -7.19 6.39 -0.15
C ILE A 45 -8.47 7.10 0.29
N ASP A 46 -9.16 6.51 1.26
CA ASP A 46 -10.30 7.17 1.89
C ASP A 46 -9.79 8.36 2.72
N PRO A 47 -10.33 9.59 2.55
CA PRO A 47 -9.89 10.76 3.30
C PRO A 47 -9.93 10.61 4.82
N ILE A 48 -10.79 9.74 5.34
CA ILE A 48 -10.95 9.49 6.78
C ILE A 48 -9.85 8.54 7.30
N THR A 49 -9.24 7.76 6.40
CA THR A 49 -8.19 6.83 6.77
C THR A 49 -6.85 7.54 6.81
N SER A 50 -6.29 7.74 8.03
CA SER A 50 -4.91 8.18 8.17
C SER A 50 -3.98 6.99 7.94
N VAL A 51 -3.16 7.08 6.89
CA VAL A 51 -1.98 6.24 6.72
C VAL A 51 -0.76 7.13 6.91
N LEU A 52 0.09 6.79 7.86
CA LEU A 52 1.26 7.56 8.25
C LEU A 52 2.52 6.69 8.23
N PRO A 53 3.71 7.28 8.02
CA PRO A 53 4.96 6.59 8.25
C PRO A 53 5.03 6.01 9.67
N GLY A 54 5.34 4.72 9.78
CA GLY A 54 5.31 3.97 11.04
C GLY A 54 4.14 3.01 11.18
N ASP A 55 3.04 3.23 10.44
CA ASP A 55 1.88 2.33 10.46
C ASP A 55 2.23 0.96 9.87
N GLU A 56 1.47 -0.06 10.27
CA GLU A 56 1.55 -1.39 9.69
C GLU A 56 0.27 -1.70 8.91
N LEU A 57 0.39 -2.15 7.66
CA LEU A 57 -0.73 -2.43 6.78
C LEU A 57 -0.68 -3.88 6.30
N TRP A 58 -1.85 -4.48 6.06
CA TRP A 58 -1.92 -5.76 5.36
C TRP A 58 -1.99 -5.49 3.86
N VAL A 59 -0.97 -5.93 3.12
CA VAL A 59 -0.84 -5.68 1.68
C VAL A 59 -0.82 -6.98 0.89
N ALA A 60 -1.39 -6.95 -0.31
CA ALA A 60 -1.11 -7.89 -1.38
C ALA A 60 0.08 -7.32 -2.18
N TYR A 61 1.06 -8.15 -2.53
CA TYR A 61 2.29 -7.69 -3.17
C TYR A 61 2.77 -8.67 -4.25
N HIS A 62 3.51 -8.09 -5.20
CA HIS A 62 4.12 -8.81 -6.32
C HIS A 62 5.63 -8.57 -6.36
N ASP A 63 6.42 -9.60 -6.01
CA ASP A 63 7.88 -9.49 -5.84
C ASP A 63 8.60 -8.96 -7.09
N MET A 64 8.19 -9.39 -8.29
CA MET A 64 8.89 -8.99 -9.52
C MET A 64 8.67 -7.52 -9.90
N THR A 65 7.49 -6.97 -9.62
CA THR A 65 7.13 -5.60 -10.03
C THR A 65 7.34 -4.60 -8.89
N ARG A 66 7.59 -5.09 -7.67
CA ARG A 66 7.63 -4.29 -6.44
C ARG A 66 6.35 -3.48 -6.20
N GLN A 67 5.24 -3.92 -6.77
CA GLN A 67 3.95 -3.29 -6.55
C GLN A 67 3.20 -4.00 -5.42
N ALA A 68 2.40 -3.23 -4.71
CA ALA A 68 1.51 -3.70 -3.67
C ALA A 68 0.17 -2.96 -3.69
N ALA A 69 -0.84 -3.57 -3.09
CA ALA A 69 -2.15 -2.99 -2.86
C ALA A 69 -2.54 -3.19 -1.39
N ILE A 70 -3.13 -2.18 -0.77
CA ILE A 70 -3.61 -2.29 0.61
C ILE A 70 -4.88 -3.13 0.60
N VAL A 71 -4.85 -4.23 1.36
CA VAL A 71 -5.98 -5.15 1.55
C VAL A 71 -6.71 -4.82 2.84
N LYS A 72 -5.97 -4.44 3.91
CA LYS A 72 -6.54 -3.96 5.18
C LYS A 72 -5.64 -2.91 5.79
N TYR A 73 -6.26 -1.85 6.30
CA TYR A 73 -5.62 -0.92 7.21
C TYR A 73 -5.53 -1.58 8.60
N ALA A 74 -4.46 -1.32 9.35
CA ALA A 74 -4.51 -1.60 10.78
C ALA A 74 -5.64 -0.72 11.35
N SER A 75 -6.70 -1.35 11.84
CA SER A 75 -7.80 -0.64 12.46
C SER A 75 -7.26 0.27 13.56
N ILE A 76 -7.72 1.52 13.55
CA ILE A 76 -7.57 2.48 14.65
C ILE A 76 -8.22 1.90 15.92
#